data_AF-A0AAD9SRR9-F1
#
_entry.id   AF-A0AAD9SRR9-F1
#
_cell.length_a   1.000
_cell.length_b   1.000
_cell.length_c   1.000
_cell.angle_alpha   90.00
_cell.angle_beta   90.00
_cell.angle_gamma   90.00
#
_symmetry.space_group_name_H-M   'P 1'
#
loop_
_entity.id
_entity.type
_entity.pdbx_description
1 polymer ?
#
loop_
_entity_poly.entity_id
_entity_poly.type
_entity_poly.pdbx_seq_one_letter_code
_entity_poly.pdbx_strand_id
1 'polypeptide(L)'
;MSITTIPMSADVEQDARTLYDYHRLNMPILQSAEAIFTLCSFDLRVAHRAVDLWGNGQYLIFSGGYGRHTANRFSKPEAEVFADIVLMRGVPKDRVIMEKESTNTGENVRFTYNLLKTMGLSPKKLLLVQSSYMERRTYATFRKQWPDEAVLFSVTSPQLDFDEYPCQAISRTLFVTAMVETLLRIKDYPERGFQTSQDIPGKVWKAGKRLIAAGYNADSDIC
;
A
#
# COMPACT_ATOMS: atom_id res chain seq x y z
N MET A 1 -24.18 -7.71 1.99
CA MET A 1 -23.98 -6.59 2.93
C MET A 1 -24.27 -5.31 2.19
N SER A 2 -25.27 -4.57 2.63
CA SER A 2 -25.65 -3.27 2.06
C SER A 2 -24.48 -2.32 2.26
N ILE A 3 -23.89 -1.82 1.17
CA ILE A 3 -22.84 -0.79 1.26
C ILE A 3 -23.55 0.49 1.69
N THR A 4 -23.45 0.85 2.97
CA THR A 4 -23.95 2.14 3.46
C THR A 4 -23.29 3.24 2.64
N THR A 5 -24.09 3.91 1.82
CA THR A 5 -23.61 4.98 0.96
C THR A 5 -23.57 6.24 1.79
N ILE A 6 -22.37 6.71 2.15
CA ILE A 6 -22.20 7.95 2.90
C ILE A 6 -22.28 9.11 1.89
N PRO A 7 -23.19 10.09 2.08
CA PRO A 7 -23.34 11.21 1.16
C PRO A 7 -22.03 12.00 1.04
N MET A 8 -21.64 12.33 -0.21
CA MET A 8 -20.47 13.14 -0.50
C MET A 8 -20.88 14.59 -0.70
N SER A 9 -20.79 15.42 0.34
CA SER A 9 -20.90 16.88 0.16
C SER A 9 -19.60 17.45 -0.43
N ALA A 10 -19.66 18.67 -0.97
CA ALA A 10 -18.47 19.34 -1.50
C ALA A 10 -17.36 19.48 -0.43
N ASP A 11 -17.73 19.74 0.83
CA ASP A 11 -16.78 19.84 1.95
C ASP A 11 -16.12 18.49 2.26
N VAL A 12 -16.89 17.40 2.26
CA VAL A 12 -16.36 16.03 2.47
C VAL A 12 -15.41 15.65 1.34
N GLU A 13 -15.74 16.02 0.10
CA GLU A 13 -14.89 15.74 -1.05
C GLU A 13 -13.56 16.50 -0.95
N GLN A 14 -13.60 17.78 -0.58
CA GLN A 14 -12.41 18.60 -0.37
C GLN A 14 -11.52 18.06 0.75
N ASP A 15 -12.12 17.56 1.83
CA ASP A 15 -11.38 16.91 2.93
C ASP A 15 -10.74 15.60 2.49
N ALA A 16 -11.46 14.79 1.70
CA ALA A 16 -10.95 13.54 1.15
C ALA A 16 -9.78 13.76 0.18
N ARG A 17 -9.86 14.78 -0.68
CA ARG A 17 -8.73 15.21 -1.54
C ARG A 17 -7.53 15.66 -0.72
N THR A 18 -7.77 16.42 0.35
CA THR A 18 -6.70 16.86 1.27
C THR A 18 -5.97 15.67 1.90
N LEU A 19 -6.68 14.61 2.28
CA LEU A 19 -6.07 13.37 2.77
C LEU A 19 -5.34 12.61 1.67
N TYR A 20 -5.93 12.51 0.47
CA TYR A 20 -5.32 11.82 -0.67
C TYR A 20 -3.97 12.43 -1.05
N ASP A 21 -3.93 13.75 -1.20
CA ASP A 21 -2.72 14.50 -1.53
C ASP A 21 -1.67 14.37 -0.43
N TYR A 22 -2.11 14.33 0.84
CA TYR A 22 -1.22 14.08 1.96
C TYR A 22 -0.62 12.67 1.92
N HIS A 23 -1.40 11.64 1.61
CA HIS A 23 -0.90 10.25 1.63
C HIS A 23 0.12 9.97 0.54
N ARG A 24 0.00 10.64 -0.61
CA ARG A 24 0.95 10.53 -1.73
C ARG A 24 2.25 11.25 -1.40
N LEU A 25 3.36 10.57 -1.62
CA LEU A 25 4.70 11.13 -1.45
C LEU A 25 5.24 11.70 -2.76
N ASN A 26 4.79 11.17 -3.91
CA ASN A 26 5.31 11.53 -5.23
C ASN A 26 6.85 11.46 -5.28
N MET A 27 7.43 10.43 -4.68
CA MET A 27 8.88 10.22 -4.71
C MET A 27 9.34 10.01 -6.16
N PRO A 28 10.51 10.51 -6.55
CA PRO A 28 11.08 10.22 -7.86
C PRO A 28 11.30 8.71 -8.00
N ILE A 29 11.01 8.16 -9.18
CA ILE A 29 11.27 6.75 -9.46
C ILE A 29 12.78 6.52 -9.48
N LEU A 30 13.23 5.60 -8.63
CA LEU A 30 14.62 5.17 -8.62
C LEU A 30 14.96 4.42 -9.90
N GLN A 31 15.83 5.01 -10.71
CA GLN A 31 16.44 4.34 -11.86
C GLN A 31 17.33 3.19 -11.38
N SER A 32 17.33 2.08 -12.13
CA SER A 32 18.14 0.88 -11.83
C SER A 32 17.93 0.35 -10.40
N ALA A 33 16.67 0.22 -9.97
CA ALA A 33 16.38 -0.55 -8.77
C ALA A 33 16.82 -2.00 -8.99
N GLU A 34 17.18 -2.69 -7.92
CA GLU A 34 17.56 -4.11 -8.01
C GLU A 34 16.30 -4.99 -7.95
N ALA A 35 15.28 -4.55 -7.22
CA ALA A 35 13.97 -5.20 -7.20
C ALA A 35 12.83 -4.18 -7.02
N ILE A 36 11.68 -4.54 -7.57
CA ILE A 36 10.40 -3.85 -7.37
C ILE A 36 9.64 -4.64 -6.32
N PHE A 37 9.51 -4.07 -5.13
CA PHE A 37 8.87 -4.68 -3.98
C PHE A 37 7.43 -4.20 -3.85
N THR A 38 6.50 -5.04 -4.30
CA THR A 38 5.07 -4.78 -4.24
C THR A 38 4.48 -5.36 -2.96
N LEU A 39 3.98 -4.47 -2.11
CA LEU A 39 3.17 -4.87 -0.96
C LEU A 39 1.76 -5.11 -1.50
N CYS A 40 1.30 -6.35 -1.44
CA CYS A 40 0.02 -6.72 -2.02
C CYS A 40 -1.15 -6.10 -1.25
N SER A 41 -2.29 -6.07 -1.94
CA SER A 41 -3.55 -5.63 -1.38
C SER A 41 -4.70 -6.22 -2.21
N PHE A 42 -5.94 -5.90 -1.84
CA PHE A 42 -7.09 -6.24 -2.68
C PHE A 42 -7.18 -5.40 -3.98
N ASP A 43 -6.38 -4.33 -4.13
CA ASP A 43 -6.36 -3.49 -5.34
C ASP A 43 -5.35 -4.04 -6.36
N LEU A 44 -5.85 -4.82 -7.32
CA LEU A 44 -5.01 -5.45 -8.35
C LEU A 44 -4.30 -4.45 -9.28
N ARG A 45 -4.71 -3.17 -9.30
CA ARG A 45 -4.00 -2.14 -10.07
C ARG A 45 -2.59 -1.90 -9.55
N VAL A 46 -2.32 -2.24 -8.28
CA VAL A 46 -0.98 -2.23 -7.71
C VAL A 46 -0.07 -3.24 -8.43
N ALA A 47 -0.59 -4.41 -8.81
CA ALA A 47 0.15 -5.38 -9.63
C ALA A 47 0.45 -4.82 -11.03
N HIS A 48 -0.53 -4.17 -11.66
CA HIS A 48 -0.33 -3.53 -12.97
C HIS A 48 0.74 -2.45 -12.92
N ARG A 49 0.77 -1.63 -11.86
CA ARG A 49 1.85 -0.65 -11.67
C ARG A 49 3.23 -1.31 -11.57
N ALA A 50 3.34 -2.44 -10.90
CA ALA A 50 4.60 -3.18 -10.82
C ALA A 50 5.06 -3.67 -12.21
N VAL A 51 4.12 -4.09 -13.06
CA VAL A 51 4.39 -4.45 -14.47
C VAL A 51 4.82 -3.23 -15.29
N ASP A 52 4.16 -2.09 -15.15
CA ASP A 52 4.52 -0.87 -15.89
C ASP A 52 5.94 -0.40 -15.57
N LEU A 53 6.43 -0.75 -14.39
CA LEU A 53 7.78 -0.45 -13.92
C LEU A 53 8.80 -1.56 -14.24
N TRP A 54 8.35 -2.69 -14.79
CA TRP A 54 9.23 -3.79 -15.20
C TRP A 54 10.29 -3.29 -16.18
N GLY A 55 11.54 -3.72 -15.98
CA GLY A 55 12.72 -3.15 -16.65
C GLY A 55 13.48 -2.12 -15.81
N ASN A 56 12.86 -1.53 -14.78
CA ASN A 56 13.57 -0.74 -13.75
C ASN A 56 14.11 -1.61 -12.60
N GLY A 57 13.88 -2.92 -12.63
CA GLY A 57 14.25 -3.90 -11.61
C GLY A 57 14.64 -5.24 -12.21
N GLN A 58 15.45 -6.03 -11.49
CA GLN A 58 15.78 -7.40 -11.89
C GLN A 58 14.76 -8.42 -11.39
N TYR A 59 14.08 -8.11 -10.28
CA TYR A 59 13.05 -8.97 -9.68
C TYR A 59 11.76 -8.19 -9.41
N LEU A 60 10.63 -8.85 -9.57
CA LEU A 60 9.35 -8.43 -8.99
C LEU A 60 9.10 -9.26 -7.74
N ILE A 61 8.93 -8.59 -6.61
CA ILE A 61 8.62 -9.22 -5.34
C ILE A 61 7.17 -8.88 -4.98
N PHE A 62 6.35 -9.90 -4.71
CA PHE A 62 4.98 -9.75 -4.22
C PHE A 62 4.89 -10.30 -2.81
N SER A 63 4.43 -9.48 -1.88
CA SER A 63 4.30 -9.85 -0.47
C SER A 63 2.89 -9.65 0.01
N GLY A 64 2.26 -10.75 0.42
CA GLY A 64 0.91 -10.76 0.95
C GLY A 64 0.34 -12.17 1.00
N GLY A 65 -0.09 -12.57 2.19
CA GLY A 65 -0.85 -13.79 2.43
C GLY A 65 -2.33 -13.62 2.19
N TYR A 66 -3.15 -14.16 3.09
CA TYR A 66 -4.58 -13.86 3.15
C TYR A 66 -4.78 -12.65 4.04
N GLY A 67 -4.88 -11.46 3.44
CA GLY A 67 -5.18 -10.23 4.16
C GLY A 67 -6.61 -10.19 4.70
N ARG A 68 -6.85 -9.27 5.64
CA ARG A 68 -8.17 -9.02 6.27
C ARG A 68 -9.31 -8.81 5.26
N HIS A 69 -9.01 -8.33 4.05
CA HIS A 69 -10.00 -8.07 3.00
C HIS A 69 -10.05 -9.14 1.89
N THR A 70 -9.16 -10.13 1.91
CA THR A 70 -8.98 -11.10 0.82
C THR A 70 -9.26 -12.55 1.21
N ALA A 71 -9.33 -12.87 2.51
CA ALA A 71 -9.69 -14.21 3.00
C ALA A 71 -11.00 -14.77 2.41
N ASN A 72 -11.98 -13.90 2.09
CA ASN A 72 -13.25 -14.29 1.45
C ASN A 72 -13.34 -13.89 -0.03
N ARG A 73 -12.29 -13.29 -0.61
CA ARG A 73 -12.28 -12.80 -2.01
C ARG A 73 -11.35 -13.59 -2.92
N PHE A 74 -10.24 -14.10 -2.39
CA PHE A 74 -9.26 -14.86 -3.14
C PHE A 74 -9.18 -16.29 -2.62
N SER A 75 -9.09 -17.24 -3.55
CA SER A 75 -8.87 -18.66 -3.23
C SER A 75 -7.42 -18.97 -2.87
N LYS A 76 -6.51 -18.02 -3.07
CA LYS A 76 -5.06 -18.13 -2.85
C LYS A 76 -4.47 -16.84 -2.29
N PRO A 77 -3.25 -16.87 -1.71
CA PRO A 77 -2.56 -15.69 -1.18
C PRO A 77 -2.49 -14.54 -2.19
N GLU A 78 -2.55 -13.30 -1.72
CA GLU A 78 -2.49 -12.10 -2.57
C GLU A 78 -1.23 -12.10 -3.46
N ALA A 79 -0.09 -12.53 -2.93
CA ALA A 79 1.15 -12.64 -3.69
C ALA A 79 1.04 -13.58 -4.90
N GLU A 80 0.26 -14.66 -4.80
CA GLU A 80 0.03 -15.57 -5.92
C GLU A 80 -0.95 -15.00 -6.94
N VAL A 81 -1.95 -14.22 -6.51
CA VAL A 81 -2.85 -13.50 -7.42
C VAL A 81 -2.09 -12.44 -8.22
N PHE A 82 -1.22 -11.69 -7.55
CA PHE A 82 -0.40 -10.67 -8.18
C PHE A 82 0.62 -11.30 -9.14
N ALA A 83 1.24 -12.42 -8.74
CA ALA A 83 2.17 -13.15 -9.59
C ALA A 83 1.51 -13.62 -10.91
N ASP A 84 0.30 -14.18 -10.86
CA ASP A 84 -0.43 -14.59 -12.07
C ASP A 84 -0.58 -13.43 -13.06
N ILE A 85 -0.95 -12.25 -12.57
CA ILE A 85 -1.14 -11.05 -13.40
C ILE A 85 0.13 -10.73 -14.16
N VAL A 86 1.29 -10.75 -13.50
CA VAL A 86 2.54 -10.33 -14.13
C VAL A 86 3.13 -11.42 -15.04
N LEU A 87 2.92 -12.68 -14.70
CA LEU A 87 3.30 -13.82 -15.55
C LEU A 87 2.51 -13.80 -16.87
N MET A 88 1.20 -13.51 -16.82
CA MET A 88 0.38 -13.31 -18.02
C MET A 88 0.83 -12.12 -18.88
N ARG A 89 1.55 -11.16 -18.29
CA ARG A 89 2.16 -10.01 -19.00
C ARG A 89 3.57 -10.31 -19.51
N GLY A 90 4.03 -11.56 -19.42
CA GLY A 90 5.31 -12.01 -19.99
C GLY A 90 6.52 -11.82 -19.08
N VAL A 91 6.34 -11.50 -17.80
CA VAL A 91 7.46 -11.46 -16.86
C VAL A 91 7.98 -12.89 -16.63
N PRO A 92 9.29 -13.16 -16.77
CA PRO A 92 9.83 -14.50 -16.54
C PRO A 92 9.63 -14.99 -15.11
N LYS A 93 9.25 -16.26 -14.96
CA LYS A 93 8.92 -16.86 -13.64
C LYS A 93 10.08 -16.84 -12.66
N ASP A 94 11.31 -17.00 -13.13
CA ASP A 94 12.55 -16.93 -12.34
C ASP A 94 12.86 -15.51 -11.83
N ARG A 95 12.13 -14.50 -12.31
CA ARG A 95 12.23 -13.11 -11.86
C ARG A 95 11.11 -12.69 -10.91
N VAL A 96 10.19 -13.60 -10.59
CA VAL A 96 9.08 -13.34 -9.66
C VAL A 96 9.33 -14.04 -8.32
N ILE A 97 9.31 -13.27 -7.24
CA ILE A 97 9.48 -13.75 -5.86
C ILE A 97 8.16 -13.52 -5.12
N MET A 98 7.68 -14.53 -4.39
CA MET A 98 6.42 -14.47 -3.65
C MET A 98 6.64 -14.74 -2.16
N GLU A 99 6.25 -13.79 -1.33
CA GLU A 99 6.13 -13.92 0.11
C GLU A 99 4.62 -14.03 0.45
N LYS A 100 4.20 -15.11 1.11
CA LYS A 100 2.79 -15.53 1.16
C LYS A 100 2.19 -15.61 2.56
N GLU A 101 2.94 -15.21 3.58
CA GLU A 101 2.56 -15.39 4.98
C GLU A 101 2.15 -14.08 5.64
N SER A 102 2.56 -12.93 5.10
CA SER A 102 2.30 -11.65 5.74
C SER A 102 0.83 -11.23 5.71
N THR A 103 0.36 -10.71 6.84
CA THR A 103 -1.05 -10.27 7.04
C THR A 103 -1.18 -8.76 7.22
N ASN A 104 -0.06 -8.05 7.34
CA ASN A 104 0.00 -6.61 7.54
C ASN A 104 1.29 -6.01 6.96
N THR A 105 1.31 -4.67 6.78
CA THR A 105 2.43 -3.93 6.19
C THR A 105 3.78 -4.18 6.89
N GLY A 106 3.82 -4.38 8.21
CA GLY A 106 5.06 -4.63 8.93
C GLY A 106 5.61 -6.04 8.68
N GLU A 107 4.72 -7.03 8.61
CA GLU A 107 5.08 -8.38 8.19
C GLU A 107 5.52 -8.44 6.74
N ASN A 108 4.86 -7.72 5.82
CA ASN A 108 5.29 -7.66 4.43
C ASN A 108 6.79 -7.32 4.35
N VAL A 109 7.20 -6.28 5.08
CA VAL A 109 8.59 -5.79 5.13
C VAL A 109 9.53 -6.83 5.75
N ARG A 110 9.23 -7.34 6.94
CA ARG A 110 10.12 -8.26 7.68
C ARG A 110 10.22 -9.64 7.03
N PHE A 111 9.11 -10.19 6.57
CA PHE A 111 9.07 -11.52 5.96
C PHE A 111 9.74 -11.51 4.58
N THR A 112 9.53 -10.45 3.80
CA THR A 112 10.23 -10.27 2.52
C THR A 112 11.75 -10.17 2.72
N TYR A 113 12.21 -9.40 3.71
CA TYR A 113 13.64 -9.33 4.03
C TYR A 113 14.23 -10.70 4.33
N ASN A 114 13.56 -11.48 5.19
CA ASN A 114 14.00 -12.83 5.54
C ASN A 114 13.99 -13.76 4.33
N LEU A 115 12.96 -13.72 3.50
CA LEU A 115 12.86 -14.50 2.27
C LEU A 115 14.05 -14.20 1.34
N LEU A 116 14.31 -12.93 1.05
CA LEU A 116 15.45 -12.53 0.21
C LEU A 116 16.78 -13.03 0.77
N LYS A 117 16.98 -12.94 2.10
CA LYS A 117 18.18 -13.47 2.75
C LYS A 117 18.34 -14.97 2.56
N THR A 118 17.26 -15.76 2.67
CA THR A 118 17.32 -17.21 2.42
C THR A 118 17.65 -17.56 0.96
N MET A 119 17.30 -16.67 0.03
CA MET A 119 17.65 -16.78 -1.40
C MET A 119 19.05 -16.24 -1.72
N GLY A 120 19.82 -15.77 -0.73
CA GLY A 120 21.11 -15.14 -0.95
C GLY A 120 21.04 -13.75 -1.61
N LEU A 121 19.87 -13.11 -1.60
CA LEU A 121 19.63 -11.78 -2.17
C LEU A 121 19.69 -10.70 -1.09
N SER A 122 20.35 -9.58 -1.40
CA SER A 122 20.42 -8.40 -0.52
C SER A 122 20.38 -7.12 -1.35
N PRO A 123 19.21 -6.78 -1.94
CA PRO A 123 19.11 -5.63 -2.82
C PRO A 123 19.41 -4.33 -2.07
N LYS A 124 20.26 -3.47 -2.64
CA LYS A 124 20.63 -2.18 -2.05
C LYS A 124 19.76 -1.03 -2.56
N LYS A 125 19.02 -1.26 -3.65
CA LYS A 125 18.06 -0.31 -4.21
C LYS A 125 16.70 -0.95 -4.46
N LEU A 126 15.66 -0.47 -3.78
CA LEU A 126 14.31 -1.01 -3.87
C LEU A 126 13.30 0.04 -4.35
N LEU A 127 12.42 -0.35 -5.27
CA LEU A 127 11.25 0.43 -5.65
C LEU A 127 10.01 -0.22 -5.04
N LEU A 128 9.37 0.46 -4.09
CA LEU A 128 8.22 -0.08 -3.36
C LEU A 128 6.93 0.34 -4.06
N VAL A 129 6.01 -0.59 -4.24
CA VAL A 129 4.72 -0.34 -4.90
C VAL A 129 3.58 -0.70 -3.95
N GLN A 130 2.63 0.22 -3.77
CA GLN A 130 1.42 0.01 -2.97
C GLN A 130 0.26 0.90 -3.48
N SER A 131 -0.94 0.78 -2.93
CA SER A 131 -2.07 1.70 -3.17
C SER A 131 -1.69 3.17 -2.88
N SER A 132 -2.26 4.11 -3.63
CA SER A 132 -1.90 5.55 -3.55
C SER A 132 -2.12 6.16 -2.18
N TYR A 133 -3.19 5.76 -1.48
CA TYR A 133 -3.48 6.23 -0.12
C TYR A 133 -2.57 5.60 0.96
N MET A 134 -1.69 4.67 0.59
CA MET A 134 -0.81 3.94 1.50
C MET A 134 0.67 4.32 1.32
N GLU A 135 1.04 5.16 0.34
CA GLU A 135 2.46 5.48 0.06
C GLU A 135 3.21 5.96 1.31
N ARG A 136 2.68 6.95 2.02
CA ARG A 136 3.30 7.49 3.25
C ARG A 136 3.40 6.47 4.37
N ARG A 137 2.37 5.63 4.55
CA ARG A 137 2.39 4.56 5.57
C ARG A 137 3.41 3.47 5.21
N THR A 138 3.50 3.10 3.93
CA THR A 138 4.49 2.14 3.42
C THR A 138 5.89 2.68 3.65
N TYR A 139 6.15 3.94 3.31
CA TYR A 139 7.43 4.60 3.60
C TYR A 139 7.77 4.54 5.09
N ALA A 140 6.86 5.00 5.94
CA ALA A 140 7.09 5.10 7.38
C ALA A 140 7.33 3.74 8.03
N THR A 141 6.60 2.71 7.57
CA THR A 141 6.73 1.32 8.01
C THR A 141 8.05 0.71 7.53
N PHE A 142 8.35 0.83 6.23
CA PHE A 142 9.57 0.28 5.66
C PHE A 142 10.81 0.89 6.30
N ARG A 143 10.86 2.22 6.45
CA ARG A 143 11.97 2.92 7.11
C ARG A 143 12.18 2.46 8.56
N LYS A 144 11.11 2.04 9.24
CA LYS A 144 11.18 1.58 10.64
C LYS A 144 11.58 0.11 10.76
N GLN A 145 11.12 -0.73 9.83
CA GLN A 145 11.14 -2.19 10.00
C GLN A 145 12.05 -2.94 9.02
N TRP A 146 12.53 -2.30 7.96
CA TRP A 146 13.52 -2.93 7.08
C TRP A 146 14.89 -2.97 7.79
N PRO A 147 15.49 -4.15 8.02
CA PRO A 147 16.69 -4.25 8.86
C PRO A 147 17.96 -3.62 8.29
N ASP A 148 18.05 -3.40 6.97
CA ASP A 148 19.21 -2.76 6.34
C ASP A 148 18.98 -1.25 6.20
N GLU A 149 19.52 -0.47 7.13
CA GLU A 149 19.35 1.00 7.16
C GLU A 149 19.99 1.72 5.96
N ALA A 150 20.96 1.08 5.29
CA ALA A 150 21.68 1.63 4.16
C ALA A 150 20.94 1.43 2.83
N VAL A 151 19.82 0.70 2.81
CA VAL A 151 19.03 0.50 1.60
C VAL A 151 18.51 1.84 1.07
N LEU A 152 18.70 2.08 -0.23
CA LEU A 152 18.06 3.18 -0.94
C LEU A 152 16.69 2.72 -1.42
N PHE A 153 15.67 3.53 -1.18
CA PHE A 153 14.32 3.16 -1.61
C PHE A 153 13.45 4.35 -2.00
N SER A 154 12.45 4.09 -2.82
CA SER A 154 11.37 5.03 -3.13
C SER A 154 10.05 4.30 -3.18
N VAL A 155 8.96 5.03 -2.93
CA VAL A 155 7.60 4.49 -2.90
C VAL A 155 6.80 5.10 -4.04
N THR A 156 6.04 4.27 -4.74
CA THR A 156 5.14 4.68 -5.81
C THR A 156 3.85 3.87 -5.75
N SER A 157 2.85 4.30 -6.51
CA SER A 157 1.54 3.67 -6.62
C SER A 157 1.03 3.68 -8.06
N PRO A 158 -0.12 3.06 -8.36
CA PRO A 158 -0.88 3.41 -9.55
C PRO A 158 -1.00 4.93 -9.69
N GLN A 159 -0.81 5.45 -10.90
CA GLN A 159 -0.82 6.88 -11.18
C GLN A 159 -2.25 7.32 -11.53
N LEU A 160 -3.09 7.38 -10.50
CA LEU A 160 -4.51 7.75 -10.62
C LEU A 160 -4.76 9.01 -9.81
N ASP A 161 -5.59 9.90 -10.35
CA ASP A 161 -6.08 11.03 -9.58
C ASP A 161 -7.19 10.60 -8.61
N PHE A 162 -7.52 11.49 -7.67
CA PHE A 162 -8.53 11.19 -6.64
C PHE A 162 -9.86 10.74 -7.25
N ASP A 163 -10.28 11.34 -8.35
CA ASP A 163 -11.55 11.05 -9.00
C ASP A 163 -11.58 9.72 -9.72
N GLU A 164 -10.43 9.31 -10.24
CA GLU A 164 -10.23 8.08 -11.01
C GLU A 164 -9.95 6.87 -10.11
N TYR A 165 -9.59 7.11 -8.85
CA TYR A 165 -9.23 6.04 -7.93
C TYR A 165 -10.38 5.05 -7.65
N PRO A 166 -11.63 5.47 -7.38
CA PRO A 166 -12.72 4.53 -7.21
C PRO A 166 -13.00 3.73 -8.48
N CYS A 167 -13.38 2.49 -8.30
CA CYS A 167 -13.75 1.59 -9.39
C CYS A 167 -14.81 0.59 -8.92
N GLN A 168 -15.21 -0.35 -9.77
CA GLN A 168 -16.21 -1.36 -9.42
C GLN A 168 -15.86 -2.14 -8.14
N ALA A 169 -14.58 -2.41 -7.89
CA ALA A 169 -14.12 -3.14 -6.71
C ALA A 169 -13.90 -2.24 -5.48
N ILE A 170 -13.77 -0.93 -5.67
CA ILE A 170 -13.39 0.04 -4.64
C ILE A 170 -14.34 1.24 -4.70
N SER A 171 -15.39 1.20 -3.89
CA SER A 171 -16.32 2.33 -3.81
C SER A 171 -15.65 3.58 -3.24
N ARG A 172 -16.22 4.75 -3.54
CA ARG A 172 -15.79 6.01 -2.94
C ARG A 172 -15.79 5.95 -1.41
N THR A 173 -16.82 5.36 -0.81
CA THR A 173 -16.89 5.18 0.65
C THR A 173 -15.72 4.37 1.19
N LEU A 174 -15.46 3.19 0.60
CA LEU A 174 -14.36 2.33 1.04
C LEU A 174 -13.01 3.04 0.91
N PHE A 175 -12.80 3.75 -0.19
CA PHE A 175 -11.58 4.49 -0.44
C PHE A 175 -11.34 5.61 0.59
N VAL A 176 -12.36 6.42 0.89
CA VAL A 176 -12.25 7.50 1.88
C VAL A 176 -12.08 6.95 3.30
N THR A 177 -12.82 5.90 3.67
CA THR A 177 -12.62 5.22 4.97
C THR A 177 -11.19 4.67 5.09
N ALA A 178 -10.66 4.01 4.06
CA ALA A 178 -9.29 3.50 4.07
C ALA A 178 -8.23 4.61 4.20
N MET A 179 -8.46 5.79 3.60
CA MET A 179 -7.60 6.97 3.80
C MET A 179 -7.62 7.47 5.24
N VAL A 180 -8.80 7.54 5.86
CA VAL A 180 -8.94 7.96 7.26
C VAL A 180 -8.23 6.97 8.18
N GLU A 181 -8.47 5.67 8.03
CA GLU A 181 -7.80 4.67 8.85
C GLU A 181 -6.27 4.70 8.67
N THR A 182 -5.81 4.96 7.45
CA THR A 182 -4.37 5.09 7.16
C THR A 182 -3.79 6.31 7.87
N LEU A 183 -4.51 7.45 7.90
CA LEU A 183 -4.10 8.64 8.64
C LEU A 183 -4.00 8.37 10.15
N LEU A 184 -4.97 7.68 10.74
CA LEU A 184 -4.95 7.30 12.16
C LEU A 184 -3.75 6.43 12.49
N ARG A 185 -3.44 5.43 11.64
CA ARG A 185 -2.26 4.58 11.82
C ARG A 185 -0.96 5.36 11.66
N ILE A 186 -0.86 6.30 10.72
CA ILE A 186 0.31 7.18 10.58
C ILE A 186 0.54 8.00 11.85
N LYS A 187 -0.55 8.45 12.49
CA LYS A 187 -0.49 9.19 13.75
C LYS A 187 -0.04 8.31 14.94
N ASP A 188 -0.65 7.13 15.10
CA ASP A 188 -0.57 6.38 16.36
C ASP A 188 0.52 5.29 16.37
N TYR A 189 0.87 4.74 15.21
CA TYR A 189 1.80 3.60 15.13
C TYR A 189 3.28 3.94 15.42
N PRO A 190 3.77 5.18 15.28
CA PRO A 190 5.12 5.54 15.72
C PRO A 190 5.34 5.27 17.22
N GLU A 191 4.37 5.62 18.08
CA GLU A 191 4.43 5.40 19.53
C GLU A 191 4.48 3.90 19.90
N ARG A 192 3.92 3.06 19.03
CA ARG A 192 3.92 1.60 19.15
C ARG A 192 5.16 0.93 18.54
N GLY A 193 6.08 1.72 17.99
CA GLY A 193 7.32 1.23 17.37
C GLY A 193 7.14 0.61 15.98
N PHE A 194 5.96 0.71 15.35
CA PHE A 194 5.71 0.10 14.04
C PHE A 194 6.07 0.99 12.85
N GLN A 195 6.11 2.31 13.04
CA GLN A 195 6.39 3.28 11.98
C GLN A 195 7.40 4.33 12.47
N THR A 196 8.05 5.02 11.53
CA THR A 196 8.73 6.30 11.84
C THR A 196 7.69 7.42 11.95
N SER A 197 7.95 8.43 12.79
CA SER A 197 7.06 9.59 12.90
C SER A 197 6.93 10.31 11.55
N GLN A 198 5.72 10.78 11.24
CA GLN A 198 5.42 11.57 10.04
C GLN A 198 4.77 12.88 10.48
N ASP A 199 5.19 14.01 9.91
CA ASP A 199 4.50 15.27 10.14
C ASP A 199 3.10 15.24 9.54
N ILE A 200 2.08 15.50 10.37
CA ILE A 200 0.68 15.61 9.94
C ILE A 200 0.29 17.08 10.05
N PRO A 201 0.24 17.82 8.92
CA PRO A 201 -0.15 19.22 8.95
C PRO A 201 -1.53 19.40 9.59
N GLY A 202 -1.71 20.47 10.36
CA GLY A 202 -2.96 20.73 11.08
C GLY A 202 -4.20 20.75 10.16
N LYS A 203 -4.06 21.16 8.90
CA LYS A 203 -5.13 21.11 7.89
C LYS A 203 -5.55 19.68 7.55
N VAL A 204 -4.59 18.76 7.43
CA VAL A 204 -4.83 17.33 7.13
C VAL A 204 -5.50 16.67 8.33
N TRP A 205 -5.01 16.94 9.55
CA TRP A 205 -5.62 16.39 10.76
C TRP A 205 -7.07 16.88 10.94
N LYS A 206 -7.33 18.16 10.70
CA LYS A 206 -8.69 18.72 10.75
C LYS A 206 -9.61 18.10 9.70
N ALA A 207 -9.14 17.91 8.47
CA ALA A 207 -9.88 17.23 7.41
C ALA A 207 -10.22 15.78 7.80
N GLY A 208 -9.25 15.02 8.32
CA GLY A 208 -9.47 13.65 8.80
C GLY A 208 -10.53 13.56 9.89
N LYS A 209 -10.52 14.49 10.86
CA LYS A 209 -11.55 14.56 11.91
C LYS A 209 -12.95 14.87 11.36
N ARG A 210 -13.06 15.74 10.35
CA ARG A 210 -14.35 16.04 9.70
C ARG A 210 -14.88 14.85 8.92
N LEU A 211 -14.02 14.09 8.23
CA LEU A 211 -14.41 12.85 7.57
C LEU A 211 -14.89 11.79 8.58
N ILE A 212 -14.21 11.65 9.73
CA ILE A 212 -14.68 10.77 10.81
C ILE A 212 -16.07 11.21 11.31
N ALA A 213 -16.28 12.51 11.54
CA ALA A 213 -17.57 13.05 11.95
C ALA A 213 -18.67 12.86 10.88
N ALA A 214 -18.30 12.80 9.60
CA ALA A 214 -19.19 12.51 8.49
C ALA A 214 -19.48 11.00 8.31
N GLY A 215 -18.89 10.13 9.13
CA GLY A 215 -19.16 8.69 9.14
C GLY A 215 -18.10 7.82 8.45
N TYR A 216 -17.01 8.38 7.95
CA TYR A 216 -15.89 7.61 7.37
C TYR A 216 -14.95 7.09 8.48
N ASN A 217 -15.50 6.31 9.40
CA ASN A 217 -14.73 5.60 10.43
C ASN A 217 -14.79 4.09 10.16
N ALA A 218 -13.89 3.34 10.78
CA ALA A 218 -14.01 1.89 10.78
C ALA A 218 -15.25 1.54 11.62
N ASP A 219 -16.25 0.89 11.03
CA ASP A 219 -17.26 0.20 11.82
C ASP A 219 -16.52 -0.67 12.86
N SER A 220 -16.91 -0.53 14.12
CA SER A 220 -16.34 -1.20 15.30
C SER A 220 -16.42 -2.74 15.24
N ASP A 221 -17.01 -3.30 14.20
CA ASP A 221 -17.52 -4.67 14.18
C ASP A 221 -16.68 -5.63 13.35
N ILE A 222 -15.46 -5.23 12.96
CA ILE A 222 -14.55 -6.11 12.22
C ILE A 222 -13.13 -5.91 12.75
N CYS A 223 -12.86 -6.17 14.04
CA CYS A 223 -11.49 -6.25 14.56
C CYS A 223 -10.84 -7.57 14.18
#